data_AF-A0A540KW90-F1
#
_entry.id   AF-A0A540KW90-F1
#
_cell.length_a   1.000
_cell.length_b   1.000
_cell.length_c   1.000
_cell.angle_alpha   90.00
_cell.angle_beta   90.00
_cell.angle_gamma   90.00
#
_symmetry.space_group_name_H-M   'P 1'
#
loop_
_entity.id
_entity.type
_entity.pdbx_description
1 polymer ?
#
loop_
_entity_poly.entity_id
_entity_poly.type
_entity_poly.pdbx_seq_one_letter_code
_entity_poly.pdbx_strand_id
1 'polypeptide(L)'
;MAAYCYGCQTKVYNGGHLASSSSFPRSSAAPATFGRVYFDAPKPRRFQVLALSVKRSPKRLKYAAPRFTKEDEMLYVEVDPSQSGADSWKLEPVVDLLKQGAVGVVPTDTVYALVCDLRNNSAIERLRRIKNIGPLKPLGILCHSFHDIDTYTTGFPRGDGQGHANLFRYVKQCIPGPYTFILTATKQLPKNCIRYGMADAKYKLRKDVGVRMPDDPICQAILEKMGSPLISTSVKCPKENEWLLDPVIIADTYGPEGLDFIVDGGVRVAEPSTVVDMKVIPPKIIRQGKGPKLHWMVTEDDNESAQS
;
A
#
# COMPACT_ATOMS: atom_id res chain seq x y z
N MET A 1 4.29 -40.56 27.38
CA MET A 1 5.59 -41.25 27.48
C MET A 1 6.62 -40.37 26.78
N ALA A 2 7.64 -39.93 27.53
CA ALA A 2 8.93 -39.28 27.17
C ALA A 2 8.95 -38.25 26.02
N ALA A 3 9.13 -36.93 26.24
CA ALA A 3 10.26 -36.19 26.84
C ALA A 3 11.57 -36.28 26.05
N TYR A 4 12.06 -35.16 25.51
CA TYR A 4 13.49 -34.81 25.47
C TYR A 4 13.68 -33.27 25.46
N CYS A 5 14.29 -32.78 26.55
CA CYS A 5 14.88 -31.46 26.74
C CYS A 5 16.35 -31.42 26.26
N TYR A 6 16.93 -30.21 26.29
CA TYR A 6 18.35 -29.77 26.45
C TYR A 6 18.68 -28.72 25.37
N GLY A 7 19.32 -27.58 25.65
CA GLY A 7 19.93 -27.05 26.85
C GLY A 7 20.56 -25.68 26.53
N CYS A 8 20.56 -24.80 27.54
CA CYS A 8 21.08 -23.44 27.55
C CYS A 8 22.59 -23.43 27.88
N GLN A 9 23.38 -22.45 27.39
CA GLN A 9 24.58 -21.97 28.11
C GLN A 9 25.12 -20.62 27.59
N THR A 10 25.13 -19.65 28.51
CA THR A 10 25.84 -18.36 28.49
C THR A 10 27.29 -18.53 28.97
N LYS A 11 28.24 -17.72 28.46
CA LYS A 11 29.57 -17.53 29.09
C LYS A 11 29.92 -16.05 29.22
N VAL A 12 30.24 -15.68 30.46
CA VAL A 12 30.86 -14.44 30.92
C VAL A 12 32.36 -14.72 31.10
N TYR A 13 33.23 -13.76 30.77
CA TYR A 13 34.63 -13.78 31.20
C TYR A 13 35.05 -12.41 31.74
N ASN A 14 35.75 -12.44 32.88
CA ASN A 14 36.25 -11.30 33.63
C ASN A 14 37.67 -11.63 34.13
N GLY A 15 38.52 -10.61 34.32
CA GLY A 15 39.88 -10.69 34.91
C GLY A 15 40.94 -10.03 34.02
N GLY A 16 41.90 -9.24 34.49
CA GLY A 16 42.33 -8.84 35.83
C GLY A 16 43.83 -8.43 35.76
N HIS A 17 44.15 -7.23 36.27
CA HIS A 17 45.41 -6.71 36.84
C HIS A 17 46.81 -7.28 36.48
N LEU A 18 47.80 -6.39 36.25
CA LEU A 18 48.92 -6.08 37.19
C LEU A 18 49.94 -5.07 36.61
N ALA A 19 50.67 -4.40 37.51
CA ALA A 19 51.54 -3.25 37.32
C ALA A 19 53.01 -3.56 37.69
N SER A 20 53.97 -2.72 37.23
CA SER A 20 55.27 -2.39 37.89
C SER A 20 56.15 -1.55 36.94
N SER A 21 56.47 -0.26 37.21
CA SER A 21 57.73 0.30 37.81
C SER A 21 59.04 -0.15 37.12
N SER A 22 60.02 0.68 36.75
CA SER A 22 60.74 1.67 37.59
C SER A 22 61.76 2.55 36.82
N SER A 23 61.95 3.79 37.34
CA SER A 23 63.22 4.52 37.65
C SER A 23 64.19 5.13 36.61
N PHE A 24 64.22 6.49 36.56
CA PHE A 24 65.31 7.51 36.68
C PHE A 24 66.78 7.23 36.24
N PRO A 25 67.54 8.22 35.69
CA PRO A 25 68.07 9.35 36.49
C PRO A 25 68.23 10.74 35.81
N ARG A 26 68.58 11.71 36.69
CA ARG A 26 68.79 13.17 36.52
C ARG A 26 69.94 13.58 35.60
N SER A 27 69.80 14.75 34.96
CA SER A 27 70.92 15.69 34.75
C SER A 27 70.43 17.14 34.69
N SER A 28 71.28 18.04 35.18
CA SER A 28 71.12 19.45 35.51
C SER A 28 71.50 20.40 34.37
N ALA A 29 70.74 21.48 34.17
CA ALA A 29 71.26 22.78 33.73
C ALA A 29 70.20 23.89 33.96
N ALA A 30 70.63 25.02 34.51
CA ALA A 30 69.89 26.28 34.63
C ALA A 30 70.55 27.34 33.70
N PRO A 31 70.06 28.59 33.63
CA PRO A 31 68.73 29.02 33.22
C PRO A 31 68.82 29.94 31.98
N ALA A 32 67.79 29.98 31.14
CA ALA A 32 67.64 31.04 30.14
C ALA A 32 66.24 31.66 30.29
N THR A 33 66.26 32.95 30.61
CA THR A 33 65.12 33.86 30.71
C THR A 33 64.29 33.88 29.43
N PHE A 34 63.01 33.54 29.50
CA PHE A 34 62.03 34.00 28.50
C PHE A 34 60.65 34.21 29.13
N GLY A 35 59.96 35.19 28.58
CA GLY A 35 58.86 35.92 29.18
C GLY A 35 57.62 35.10 29.52
N ARG A 36 56.88 35.67 30.45
CA ARG A 36 55.55 35.32 30.92
C ARG A 36 54.57 35.13 29.74
N VAL A 37 54.33 33.88 29.34
CA VAL A 37 53.23 33.53 28.42
C VAL A 37 52.01 33.18 29.28
N TYR A 38 51.01 34.05 29.24
CA TYR A 38 49.66 33.72 29.71
C TYR A 38 49.08 32.67 28.75
N PHE A 39 48.74 31.49 29.27
CA PHE A 39 47.88 30.54 28.57
C PHE A 39 46.46 31.11 28.57
N ASP A 40 46.03 31.65 27.44
CA ASP A 40 44.65 32.02 27.20
C ASP A 40 43.86 30.72 26.94
N ALA A 41 42.90 30.42 27.82
CA ALA A 41 42.05 29.24 27.68
C ALA A 41 41.17 29.38 26.41
N PRO A 42 41.05 28.35 25.56
CA PRO A 42 40.20 28.45 24.38
C PRO A 42 38.74 28.53 24.82
N LYS A 43 38.07 29.63 24.47
CA LYS A 43 36.62 29.83 24.64
C LYS A 43 35.87 28.67 23.96
N PRO A 44 34.82 28.10 24.58
CA PRO A 44 34.02 27.07 23.93
C PRO A 44 33.34 27.68 22.70
N ARG A 45 33.56 27.07 21.54
CA ARG A 45 32.87 27.43 20.29
C ARG A 45 31.37 27.20 20.51
N ARG A 46 30.57 28.27 20.35
CA ARG A 46 29.12 28.17 20.20
C ARG A 46 28.82 27.13 19.13
N PHE A 47 28.20 26.02 19.51
CA PHE A 47 27.58 25.11 18.56
C PHE A 47 26.48 25.88 17.85
N GLN A 48 26.73 26.24 16.59
CA GLN A 48 25.72 26.78 15.70
C GLN A 48 24.87 25.59 15.26
N VAL A 49 23.71 25.39 15.91
CA VAL A 49 22.72 24.42 15.46
C VAL A 49 22.23 24.89 14.10
N LEU A 50 22.75 24.30 13.03
CA LEU A 50 22.17 24.38 11.70
C LEU A 50 20.80 23.71 11.78
N ALA A 51 19.78 24.52 12.03
CA ALA A 51 18.40 24.12 11.77
C ALA A 51 18.29 23.84 10.28
N LEU A 52 18.46 22.56 9.89
CA LEU A 52 18.04 22.07 8.60
C LEU A 52 16.52 22.14 8.58
N SER A 53 16.00 23.32 8.26
CA SER A 53 14.63 23.44 7.77
C SER A 53 14.56 22.59 6.51
N VAL A 54 14.03 21.37 6.64
CA VAL A 54 13.60 20.58 5.51
C VAL A 54 12.59 21.45 4.79
N LYS A 55 13.02 22.08 3.69
CA LYS A 55 12.16 22.85 2.80
C LYS A 55 11.12 21.90 2.24
N ARG A 56 10.00 21.76 2.97
CA ARG A 56 8.78 21.09 2.53
C ARG A 56 8.39 21.75 1.21
N SER A 57 8.19 20.95 0.17
CA SER A 57 7.94 21.48 -1.17
C SER A 57 6.71 22.40 -1.17
N PRO A 58 6.80 23.61 -1.74
CA PRO A 58 5.74 24.63 -1.65
C PRO A 58 4.48 24.27 -2.44
N LYS A 59 4.45 23.12 -3.14
CA LYS A 59 3.28 22.61 -3.86
C LYS A 59 2.24 21.94 -2.93
N ARG A 60 2.60 21.59 -1.69
CA ARG A 60 1.69 20.93 -0.72
C ARG A 60 0.62 21.87 -0.15
N LEU A 61 0.89 23.17 -0.08
CA LEU A 61 0.05 24.15 0.62
C LEU A 61 -1.20 24.60 -0.14
N LYS A 62 -1.24 24.46 -1.47
CA LYS A 62 -2.37 24.98 -2.28
C LYS A 62 -3.60 24.06 -2.32
N TYR A 63 -3.49 22.81 -1.83
CA TYR A 63 -4.54 21.79 -1.90
C TYR A 63 -4.62 20.96 -0.61
N ALA A 64 -4.58 21.64 0.54
CA ALA A 64 -5.01 21.01 1.79
C ALA A 64 -6.51 20.77 1.71
N ALA A 65 -6.90 19.62 1.14
CA ALA A 65 -8.27 19.13 1.29
C ALA A 65 -8.51 18.94 2.80
N PRO A 66 -9.71 19.26 3.31
CA PRO A 66 -10.02 19.06 4.71
C PRO A 66 -9.81 17.59 5.06
N ARG A 67 -9.05 17.35 6.13
CA ARG A 67 -9.05 16.05 6.80
C ARG A 67 -10.35 15.94 7.58
N PHE A 68 -10.97 14.77 7.55
CA PHE A 68 -12.35 14.60 8.02
C PHE A 68 -12.45 14.34 9.53
N THR A 69 -11.33 14.04 10.20
CA THR A 69 -11.28 13.81 11.65
C THR A 69 -11.05 15.11 12.42
N LYS A 70 -11.76 15.28 13.55
CA LYS A 70 -11.82 16.53 14.32
C LYS A 70 -10.50 16.91 15.02
N GLU A 71 -9.52 16.00 15.12
CA GLU A 71 -8.31 16.18 15.93
C GLU A 71 -7.01 15.86 15.17
N ASP A 72 -7.01 15.89 13.82
CA ASP A 72 -5.85 15.53 12.99
C ASP A 72 -5.39 14.06 13.14
N GLU A 73 -6.11 13.26 13.92
CA GLU A 73 -5.81 11.86 14.21
C GLU A 73 -6.46 10.93 13.18
N MET A 74 -5.72 9.91 12.76
CA MET A 74 -6.22 8.87 11.85
C MET A 74 -7.14 7.92 12.64
N LEU A 75 -8.31 7.61 12.09
CA LEU A 75 -9.19 6.61 12.71
C LEU A 75 -8.62 5.20 12.53
N TYR A 76 -8.35 4.51 13.62
CA TYR A 76 -7.94 3.10 13.60
C TYR A 76 -9.09 2.22 14.10
N VAL A 77 -9.54 1.28 13.28
CA VAL A 77 -10.65 0.37 13.61
C VAL A 77 -10.18 -1.07 13.52
N GLU A 78 -10.21 -1.77 14.66
CA GLU A 78 -9.89 -3.19 14.73
C GLU A 78 -11.17 -4.04 14.60
N VAL A 79 -11.14 -4.98 13.66
CA VAL A 79 -12.25 -5.89 13.36
C VAL A 79 -11.71 -7.31 13.20
N ASP A 80 -12.21 -8.22 14.02
CA ASP A 80 -11.86 -9.65 13.91
C ASP A 80 -12.57 -10.27 12.69
N PRO A 81 -11.83 -10.79 11.68
CA PRO A 81 -12.44 -11.44 10.52
C PRO A 81 -13.26 -12.68 10.90
N SER A 82 -12.94 -13.36 12.01
CA SER A 82 -13.60 -14.60 12.43
C SER A 82 -14.98 -14.39 13.05
N GLN A 83 -15.29 -13.17 13.51
CA GLN A 83 -16.57 -12.80 14.12
C GLN A 83 -17.49 -12.03 13.16
N SER A 84 -17.32 -12.30 11.86
CA SER A 84 -18.03 -11.65 10.75
C SER A 84 -19.54 -11.53 11.02
N GLY A 85 -19.99 -10.32 11.33
CA GLY A 85 -21.38 -9.98 11.61
C GLY A 85 -21.60 -9.25 12.94
N ALA A 86 -20.91 -9.64 14.01
CA ALA A 86 -21.08 -9.03 15.33
C ALA A 86 -20.51 -7.60 15.40
N ASP A 87 -19.41 -7.37 14.68
CA ASP A 87 -18.66 -6.11 14.67
C ASP A 87 -19.02 -5.18 13.50
N SER A 88 -20.14 -5.46 12.80
CA SER A 88 -20.56 -4.65 11.65
C SER A 88 -20.69 -3.16 12.01
N TRP A 89 -21.15 -2.86 13.24
CA TRP A 89 -21.37 -1.52 13.80
C TRP A 89 -20.09 -0.67 13.93
N LYS A 90 -18.91 -1.31 13.94
CA LYS A 90 -17.61 -0.63 13.99
C LYS A 90 -17.21 -0.02 12.65
N LEU A 91 -17.86 -0.44 11.56
CA LEU A 91 -17.54 -0.01 10.20
C LEU A 91 -18.31 1.26 9.78
N GLU A 92 -19.36 1.64 10.50
CA GLU A 92 -20.21 2.80 10.23
C GLU A 92 -19.39 4.09 10.16
N PRO A 93 -18.50 4.39 11.13
CA PRO A 93 -17.64 5.57 11.05
C PRO A 93 -16.75 5.57 9.80
N VAL A 94 -16.26 4.39 9.38
CA VAL A 94 -15.41 4.25 8.18
C VAL A 94 -16.22 4.54 6.92
N VAL A 95 -17.43 4.01 6.84
CA VAL A 95 -18.36 4.24 5.71
C VAL A 95 -18.74 5.72 5.62
N ASP A 96 -19.01 6.37 6.75
CA ASP A 96 -19.34 7.79 6.79
C ASP A 96 -18.16 8.67 6.36
N LEU A 97 -16.94 8.35 6.80
CA LEU A 97 -15.72 9.00 6.33
C LEU A 97 -15.53 8.83 4.83
N LEU A 98 -15.70 7.60 4.30
CA LEU A 98 -15.60 7.32 2.87
C LEU A 98 -16.59 8.18 2.07
N LYS A 99 -17.86 8.25 2.50
CA LYS A 99 -18.89 9.10 1.87
C LYS A 99 -18.54 10.59 1.89
N GLN A 100 -17.83 11.05 2.93
CA GLN A 100 -17.36 12.43 3.02
C GLN A 100 -16.16 12.72 2.09
N GLY A 101 -15.48 11.68 1.57
CA GLY A 101 -14.32 11.81 0.70
C GLY A 101 -12.99 11.46 1.35
N ALA A 102 -13.02 10.71 2.46
CA ALA A 102 -11.84 10.21 3.10
C ALA A 102 -11.09 9.19 2.24
N VAL A 103 -9.78 9.09 2.47
CA VAL A 103 -8.92 8.07 1.91
C VAL A 103 -8.38 7.22 3.05
N GLY A 104 -8.56 5.92 2.97
CA GLY A 104 -8.12 5.00 4.03
C GLY A 104 -7.62 3.67 3.48
N VAL A 105 -7.34 2.74 4.39
CA VAL A 105 -6.92 1.39 4.05
C VAL A 105 -7.93 0.38 4.57
N VAL A 106 -8.24 -0.60 3.72
CA VAL A 106 -9.12 -1.73 4.06
C VAL A 106 -8.42 -3.06 3.76
N PRO A 107 -8.70 -4.11 4.56
CA PRO A 107 -8.22 -5.45 4.27
C PRO A 107 -8.89 -6.01 3.00
N THR A 108 -8.21 -6.93 2.33
CA THR A 108 -8.80 -7.78 1.28
C THR A 108 -8.29 -9.21 1.44
N ASP A 109 -8.89 -10.17 0.72
CA ASP A 109 -8.56 -11.61 0.70
C ASP A 109 -7.13 -11.93 0.22
N THR A 110 -6.38 -10.89 -0.21
CA THR A 110 -4.97 -10.96 -0.62
C THR A 110 -4.12 -10.06 0.27
N VAL A 111 -3.91 -8.81 -0.15
CA VAL A 111 -3.14 -7.77 0.52
C VAL A 111 -4.03 -6.57 0.85
N TYR A 112 -3.58 -5.69 1.74
CA TYR A 112 -4.30 -4.45 2.02
C TYR A 112 -4.44 -3.55 0.78
N ALA A 113 -5.53 -2.80 0.74
CA ALA A 113 -5.84 -1.85 -0.33
C ALA A 113 -6.07 -0.43 0.23
N LEU A 114 -5.43 0.56 -0.38
CA LEU A 114 -5.80 1.96 -0.22
C LEU A 114 -7.08 2.22 -1.01
N VAL A 115 -8.06 2.85 -0.39
CA VAL A 115 -9.40 3.05 -0.95
C VAL A 115 -9.96 4.44 -0.75
N CYS A 116 -10.86 4.83 -1.66
CA CYS A 116 -11.71 6.02 -1.55
C CYS A 116 -13.00 5.85 -2.35
N ASP A 117 -14.00 6.68 -2.10
CA ASP A 117 -15.27 6.67 -2.84
C ASP A 117 -15.04 6.98 -4.33
N LEU A 118 -15.54 6.08 -5.20
CA LEU A 118 -15.50 6.23 -6.66
C LEU A 118 -16.14 7.54 -7.14
N ARG A 119 -17.17 8.04 -6.45
CA ARG A 119 -17.92 9.24 -6.86
C ARG A 119 -17.18 10.53 -6.50
N ASN A 120 -16.23 10.48 -5.57
CA ASN A 120 -15.53 11.65 -5.09
C ASN A 120 -14.21 11.87 -5.83
N ASN A 121 -14.24 12.73 -6.85
CA ASN A 121 -13.06 13.08 -7.62
C ASN A 121 -11.91 13.59 -6.74
N SER A 122 -12.18 14.44 -5.74
CA SER A 122 -11.15 15.00 -4.86
C SER A 122 -10.44 13.93 -4.04
N ALA A 123 -11.18 12.90 -3.60
CA ALA A 123 -10.63 11.77 -2.87
C ALA A 123 -9.71 10.91 -3.77
N ILE A 124 -10.09 10.72 -5.05
CA ILE A 124 -9.23 10.03 -6.04
C ILE A 124 -7.91 10.78 -6.24
N GLU A 125 -7.94 12.11 -6.32
CA GLU A 125 -6.70 12.92 -6.42
C GLU A 125 -5.85 12.82 -5.16
N ARG A 126 -6.46 12.81 -3.98
CA ARG A 126 -5.77 12.59 -2.71
C ARG A 126 -5.12 11.21 -2.66
N LEU A 127 -5.85 10.16 -3.03
CA LEU A 127 -5.34 8.78 -3.06
C LEU A 127 -4.13 8.66 -3.99
N ARG A 128 -4.19 9.23 -5.20
CA ARG A 128 -3.05 9.25 -6.12
C ARG A 128 -1.83 9.99 -5.55
N ARG A 129 -2.06 11.10 -4.83
CA ARG A 129 -0.99 11.85 -4.15
C ARG A 129 -0.36 11.04 -3.02
N ILE A 130 -1.17 10.50 -2.11
CA ILE A 130 -0.72 9.68 -0.97
C ILE A 130 0.12 8.49 -1.45
N LYS A 131 -0.33 7.83 -2.51
CA LYS A 131 0.36 6.66 -3.07
C LYS A 131 1.48 7.01 -4.06
N ASN A 132 1.70 8.29 -4.35
CA ASN A 132 2.62 8.79 -5.36
C ASN A 132 2.49 8.07 -6.73
N ILE A 133 1.25 7.96 -7.21
CA ILE A 133 0.93 7.25 -8.46
C ILE A 133 1.08 8.20 -9.66
N GLY A 134 1.85 7.77 -10.66
CA GLY A 134 1.99 8.49 -11.92
C GLY A 134 0.64 8.68 -12.66
N PRO A 135 0.50 9.76 -13.45
CA PRO A 135 -0.77 10.16 -14.05
C PRO A 135 -1.40 9.14 -15.00
N LEU A 136 -0.56 8.28 -15.59
CA LEU A 136 -0.94 7.29 -16.60
C LEU A 136 -1.21 5.90 -16.04
N LYS A 137 -0.92 5.68 -14.74
CA LYS A 137 -1.16 4.37 -14.12
C LYS A 137 -2.65 4.25 -13.77
N PRO A 138 -3.36 3.25 -14.29
CA PRO A 138 -4.77 3.04 -13.99
C PRO A 138 -4.93 2.61 -12.53
N LEU A 139 -6.06 3.01 -11.94
CA LEU A 139 -6.51 2.51 -10.65
C LEU A 139 -7.49 1.35 -10.84
N GLY A 140 -7.63 0.51 -9.81
CA GLY A 140 -8.65 -0.54 -9.78
C GLY A 140 -9.94 -0.06 -9.14
N ILE A 141 -11.01 -0.83 -9.31
CA ILE A 141 -12.25 -0.71 -8.55
C ILE A 141 -12.54 -2.00 -7.79
N LEU A 142 -12.99 -1.86 -6.54
CA LEU A 142 -13.57 -2.93 -5.73
C LEU A 142 -15.08 -2.86 -5.86
N CYS A 143 -15.69 -3.94 -6.33
CA CYS A 143 -17.12 -4.06 -6.57
C CYS A 143 -17.72 -5.05 -5.57
N HIS A 144 -18.96 -4.82 -5.16
CA HIS A 144 -19.72 -5.75 -4.33
C HIS A 144 -20.51 -6.75 -5.20
N SER A 145 -21.01 -6.29 -6.35
CA SER A 145 -21.93 -7.07 -7.19
C SER A 145 -21.54 -7.06 -8.68
N PHE A 146 -22.10 -7.99 -9.46
CA PHE A 146 -21.99 -7.95 -10.92
C PHE A 146 -22.64 -6.71 -11.53
N HIS A 147 -23.67 -6.17 -10.87
CA HIS A 147 -24.34 -4.95 -11.31
C HIS A 147 -23.36 -3.77 -11.33
N ASP A 148 -22.51 -3.65 -10.30
CA ASP A 148 -21.45 -2.64 -10.27
C ASP A 148 -20.50 -2.78 -11.46
N ILE A 149 -20.08 -4.02 -11.74
CA ILE A 149 -19.15 -4.32 -12.84
C ILE A 149 -19.76 -3.90 -14.19
N ASP A 150 -21.00 -4.29 -14.45
CA ASP A 150 -21.70 -3.98 -15.71
C ASP A 150 -22.05 -2.48 -15.83
N THR A 151 -22.15 -1.76 -14.72
CA THR A 151 -22.38 -0.31 -14.68
C THR A 151 -21.12 0.45 -15.11
N TYR A 152 -19.98 0.12 -14.51
CA TYR A 152 -18.73 0.85 -14.72
C TYR A 152 -17.83 0.29 -15.82
N THR A 153 -18.11 -0.92 -16.33
CA THR A 153 -17.37 -1.56 -17.42
C THR A 153 -18.30 -2.13 -18.49
N THR A 154 -17.75 -2.55 -19.62
CA THR A 154 -18.51 -3.25 -20.67
C THR A 154 -18.97 -4.64 -20.25
N GLY A 155 -18.72 -5.05 -19.01
CA GLY A 155 -19.00 -6.38 -18.49
C GLY A 155 -18.02 -7.43 -19.00
N PHE A 156 -18.20 -8.65 -18.52
CA PHE A 156 -17.43 -9.81 -18.98
C PHE A 156 -17.91 -10.25 -20.38
N PRO A 157 -16.99 -10.72 -21.26
CA PRO A 157 -17.38 -11.23 -22.57
C PRO A 157 -18.44 -12.33 -22.46
N ARG A 158 -19.58 -12.11 -23.12
CA ARG A 158 -20.68 -13.07 -23.22
C ARG A 158 -20.59 -13.76 -24.58
N GLY A 159 -20.95 -15.04 -24.63
CA GLY A 159 -21.00 -15.78 -25.90
C GLY A 159 -21.98 -15.09 -26.86
N ASP A 160 -21.56 -14.87 -28.10
CA ASP A 160 -22.33 -14.17 -29.13
C ASP A 160 -23.06 -15.12 -30.09
N GLY A 161 -23.06 -16.43 -29.78
CA GLY A 161 -23.65 -17.46 -30.64
C GLY A 161 -22.83 -17.77 -31.90
N GLN A 162 -21.69 -17.11 -32.11
CA GLN A 162 -20.78 -17.33 -33.26
C GLN A 162 -19.55 -18.17 -32.90
N GLY A 163 -19.66 -19.00 -31.86
CA GLY A 163 -18.58 -19.89 -31.40
C GLY A 163 -17.66 -19.29 -30.34
N HIS A 164 -17.84 -18.02 -29.94
CA HIS A 164 -17.08 -17.45 -28.82
C HIS A 164 -17.51 -18.05 -27.48
N ALA A 165 -16.54 -18.50 -26.69
CA ALA A 165 -16.78 -19.08 -25.38
C ALA A 165 -17.43 -18.06 -24.44
N ASN A 166 -18.45 -18.50 -23.69
CA ASN A 166 -19.10 -17.68 -22.67
C ASN A 166 -18.22 -17.58 -21.41
N LEU A 167 -17.23 -16.68 -21.45
CA LEU A 167 -16.26 -16.48 -20.37
C LEU A 167 -16.91 -16.10 -19.04
N PHE A 168 -18.08 -15.45 -19.06
CA PHE A 168 -18.83 -15.12 -17.86
C PHE A 168 -19.16 -16.36 -17.00
N ARG A 169 -19.41 -17.53 -17.61
CA ARG A 169 -19.68 -18.76 -16.86
C ARG A 169 -18.49 -19.19 -16.01
N TYR A 170 -17.27 -19.03 -16.54
CA TYR A 170 -16.05 -19.36 -15.83
C TYR A 170 -15.69 -18.31 -14.78
N VAL A 171 -15.88 -17.02 -15.11
CA VAL A 171 -15.61 -15.92 -14.17
C VAL A 171 -16.48 -16.02 -12.92
N LYS A 172 -17.74 -16.47 -13.04
CA LYS A 172 -18.61 -16.72 -11.87
C LYS A 172 -18.05 -17.71 -10.86
N GLN A 173 -17.18 -18.62 -11.29
CA GLN A 173 -16.52 -19.58 -10.39
C GLN A 173 -15.29 -18.99 -9.70
N CYS A 174 -14.83 -17.82 -10.14
CA CYS A 174 -13.64 -17.13 -9.64
C CYS A 174 -13.98 -15.94 -8.74
N ILE A 175 -15.24 -15.51 -8.72
CA ILE A 175 -15.71 -14.28 -8.08
C ILE A 175 -16.85 -14.61 -7.10
N PRO A 176 -16.81 -14.12 -5.85
CA PRO A 176 -15.74 -13.34 -5.22
C PRO A 176 -14.44 -14.15 -5.08
N GLY A 177 -13.29 -13.46 -5.08
CA GLY A 177 -12.00 -14.15 -4.95
C GLY A 177 -10.76 -13.34 -5.34
N PRO A 178 -9.59 -14.01 -5.37
CA PRO A 178 -8.28 -13.38 -5.49
C PRO A 178 -7.90 -13.02 -6.94
N TYR A 179 -8.86 -12.54 -7.72
CA TYR A 179 -8.68 -12.17 -9.12
C TYR A 179 -8.90 -10.67 -9.35
N THR A 180 -8.21 -10.13 -10.35
CA THR A 180 -8.40 -8.77 -10.85
C THR A 180 -8.49 -8.84 -12.36
N PHE A 181 -9.65 -8.50 -12.89
CA PHE A 181 -9.93 -8.57 -14.32
C PHE A 181 -9.78 -7.19 -14.96
N ILE A 182 -8.95 -7.08 -15.99
CA ILE A 182 -8.84 -5.84 -16.75
C ILE A 182 -9.96 -5.83 -17.79
N LEU A 183 -10.87 -4.88 -17.64
CA LEU A 183 -12.04 -4.70 -18.49
C LEU A 183 -12.04 -3.31 -19.12
N THR A 184 -12.83 -3.16 -20.18
CA THR A 184 -13.06 -1.85 -20.80
C THR A 184 -14.07 -1.06 -19.96
N ALA A 185 -13.67 0.10 -19.46
CA ALA A 185 -14.48 1.04 -18.70
C ALA A 185 -15.56 1.70 -19.57
N THR A 186 -16.73 1.96 -18.97
CA THR A 186 -17.80 2.76 -19.57
C THR A 186 -17.57 4.25 -19.32
N LYS A 187 -18.44 5.10 -19.87
CA LYS A 187 -18.45 6.54 -19.61
C LYS A 187 -18.85 6.89 -18.17
N GLN A 188 -19.44 5.95 -17.42
CA GLN A 188 -19.87 6.18 -16.04
C GLN A 188 -18.69 6.11 -15.06
N LEU A 189 -17.57 5.50 -15.45
CA LEU A 189 -16.36 5.49 -14.62
C LEU A 189 -15.73 6.91 -14.63
N PRO A 190 -15.38 7.47 -13.45
CA PRO A 190 -14.74 8.78 -13.38
C PRO A 190 -13.43 8.81 -14.17
N LYS A 191 -13.24 9.87 -14.94
CA LYS A 191 -12.05 10.02 -15.79
C LYS A 191 -10.75 9.98 -14.99
N ASN A 192 -10.77 10.46 -13.73
CA ASN A 192 -9.64 10.47 -12.79
C ASN A 192 -9.11 9.06 -12.43
N CYS A 193 -9.93 8.02 -12.61
CA CYS A 193 -9.56 6.63 -12.35
C CYS A 193 -8.71 6.06 -13.50
N ILE A 194 -9.00 6.49 -14.72
CA ILE A 194 -8.39 6.05 -15.96
C ILE A 194 -7.20 6.93 -16.36
N ARG A 195 -7.30 8.25 -16.08
CA ARG A 195 -6.33 9.29 -16.44
C ARG A 195 -6.23 10.28 -15.29
N TYR A 196 -5.04 10.79 -15.00
CA TYR A 196 -4.88 11.93 -14.10
C TYR A 196 -4.04 13.02 -14.76
N GLY A 197 -4.51 14.27 -14.75
CA GLY A 197 -3.80 15.44 -15.31
C GLY A 197 -3.91 15.65 -16.83
N MET A 198 -3.30 16.76 -17.31
CA MET A 198 -3.33 17.25 -18.70
C MET A 198 -2.27 16.58 -19.62
N ALA A 199 -1.98 15.28 -19.45
CA ALA A 199 -1.14 14.58 -20.42
C ALA A 199 -1.82 14.61 -21.80
N ASP A 200 -1.10 15.07 -22.82
CA ASP A 200 -1.61 15.51 -24.13
C ASP A 200 -2.76 14.67 -24.70
N ALA A 201 -3.78 15.36 -25.23
CA ALA A 201 -4.93 14.76 -25.92
C ALA A 201 -4.57 13.88 -27.15
N LYS A 202 -3.27 13.79 -27.48
CA LYS A 202 -2.72 12.92 -28.55
C LYS A 202 -2.58 11.45 -28.15
N TYR A 203 -2.62 11.12 -26.86
CA TYR A 203 -2.48 9.73 -26.42
C TYR A 203 -3.85 9.04 -26.34
N LYS A 204 -3.99 7.95 -27.10
CA LYS A 204 -5.17 7.06 -27.15
C LYS A 204 -5.71 6.85 -25.74
N LEU A 205 -6.95 7.26 -25.49
CA LEU A 205 -7.64 7.08 -24.22
C LEU A 205 -7.57 5.59 -23.86
N ARG A 206 -6.69 5.22 -22.92
CA ARG A 206 -6.76 3.90 -22.26
C ARG A 206 -8.15 3.86 -21.67
N LYS A 207 -8.96 2.87 -21.99
CA LYS A 207 -10.29 2.71 -21.40
C LYS A 207 -10.27 1.53 -20.44
N ASP A 208 -9.13 1.23 -19.84
CA ASP A 208 -8.93 -0.02 -19.13
C ASP A 208 -9.02 0.24 -17.62
N VAL A 209 -9.74 -0.62 -16.92
CA VAL A 209 -9.86 -0.59 -15.46
C VAL A 209 -9.69 -1.99 -14.90
N GLY A 210 -8.95 -2.12 -13.80
CA GLY A 210 -8.87 -3.37 -13.05
C GLY A 210 -10.09 -3.51 -12.16
N VAL A 211 -10.89 -4.54 -12.37
CA VAL A 211 -12.09 -4.83 -11.58
C VAL A 211 -11.80 -6.00 -10.66
N ARG A 212 -12.18 -5.85 -9.39
CA ARG A 212 -12.04 -6.89 -8.39
C ARG A 212 -13.30 -6.96 -7.52
N MET A 213 -13.68 -8.18 -7.15
CA MET A 213 -14.71 -8.45 -6.14
C MET A 213 -14.06 -9.35 -5.07
N PRO A 214 -13.57 -8.75 -3.97
CA PRO A 214 -12.79 -9.45 -2.97
C PRO A 214 -13.65 -10.41 -2.13
N ASP A 215 -13.05 -11.51 -1.71
CA ASP A 215 -13.66 -12.49 -0.80
C ASP A 215 -13.22 -12.27 0.65
N ASP A 216 -13.32 -11.02 1.10
CA ASP A 216 -13.00 -10.63 2.48
C ASP A 216 -14.26 -10.06 3.13
N PRO A 217 -14.69 -10.59 4.29
CA PRO A 217 -15.97 -10.23 4.88
C PRO A 217 -16.01 -8.77 5.34
N ILE A 218 -14.89 -8.22 5.81
CA ILE A 218 -14.78 -6.82 6.22
C ILE A 218 -14.89 -5.92 4.97
N CYS A 219 -14.16 -6.25 3.91
CA CYS A 219 -14.23 -5.52 2.65
C CYS A 219 -15.63 -5.57 2.03
N GLN A 220 -16.27 -6.74 2.03
CA GLN A 220 -17.63 -6.92 1.51
C GLN A 220 -18.65 -6.11 2.31
N ALA A 221 -18.57 -6.11 3.64
CA ALA A 221 -19.46 -5.32 4.50
C ALA A 221 -19.32 -3.81 4.25
N ILE A 222 -18.09 -3.31 4.06
CA ILE A 222 -17.86 -1.89 3.70
C ILE A 222 -18.48 -1.58 2.34
N LEU A 223 -18.23 -2.42 1.33
CA LEU A 223 -18.76 -2.20 -0.03
C LEU A 223 -20.29 -2.24 -0.07
N GLU A 224 -20.91 -3.15 0.68
CA GLU A 224 -22.36 -3.25 0.82
C GLU A 224 -22.95 -1.99 1.45
N LYS A 225 -22.42 -1.54 2.60
CA LYS A 225 -22.87 -0.30 3.28
C LYS A 225 -22.61 0.97 2.47
N MET A 226 -21.57 0.98 1.64
CA MET A 226 -21.27 2.08 0.73
C MET A 226 -22.30 2.20 -0.40
N GLY A 227 -22.87 1.06 -0.85
CA GLY A 227 -23.82 1.01 -1.97
C GLY A 227 -23.23 1.45 -3.32
N SER A 228 -21.90 1.53 -3.40
CA SER A 228 -21.17 1.90 -4.62
C SER A 228 -19.74 1.34 -4.57
N PRO A 229 -19.11 1.06 -5.71
CA PRO A 229 -17.72 0.60 -5.73
C PRO A 229 -16.75 1.59 -5.12
N LEU A 230 -15.63 1.05 -4.63
CA LEU A 230 -14.50 1.86 -4.15
C LEU A 230 -13.38 1.85 -5.17
N ILE A 231 -12.70 2.98 -5.32
CA ILE A 231 -11.42 3.01 -6.02
C ILE A 231 -10.37 2.35 -5.15
N SER A 232 -9.51 1.54 -5.74
CA SER A 232 -8.49 0.81 -5.00
C SER A 232 -7.12 0.75 -5.68
N THR A 233 -6.11 0.61 -4.84
CA THR A 233 -4.74 0.29 -5.23
C THR A 233 -4.06 -0.46 -4.11
N SER A 234 -3.25 -1.46 -4.43
CA SER A 234 -2.61 -2.30 -3.42
C SER A 234 -1.53 -1.53 -2.62
N VAL A 235 -1.43 -1.83 -1.32
CA VAL A 235 -0.50 -1.18 -0.41
C VAL A 235 0.88 -1.81 -0.48
N LYS A 236 1.90 -0.96 -0.58
CA LYS A 236 3.32 -1.32 -0.76
C LYS A 236 4.21 -0.28 -0.12
N CYS A 237 5.41 -0.64 0.32
CA CYS A 237 6.41 0.31 0.76
C CYS A 237 6.80 1.24 -0.41
N PRO A 238 6.73 2.58 -0.26
CA PRO A 238 7.08 3.52 -1.33
C PRO A 238 8.55 3.43 -1.78
N LYS A 239 9.45 3.02 -0.90
CA LYS A 239 10.91 2.97 -1.16
C LYS A 239 11.35 1.65 -1.77
N GLU A 240 10.87 0.54 -1.21
CA GLU A 240 11.36 -0.82 -1.52
C GLU A 240 10.40 -1.62 -2.41
N ASN A 241 9.20 -1.11 -2.68
CA ASN A 241 8.16 -1.77 -3.51
C ASN A 241 7.70 -3.15 -2.97
N GLU A 242 8.01 -3.44 -1.70
CA GLU A 242 7.56 -4.61 -0.94
C GLU A 242 6.11 -4.45 -0.47
N TRP A 243 5.43 -5.57 -0.23
CA TRP A 243 4.06 -5.58 0.27
C TRP A 243 4.04 -5.19 1.75
N LEU A 244 3.19 -4.23 2.11
CA LEU A 244 2.89 -3.98 3.53
C LEU A 244 1.68 -4.83 3.92
N LEU A 245 1.88 -5.68 4.91
CA LEU A 245 0.92 -6.71 5.31
C LEU A 245 0.37 -6.49 6.71
N ASP A 246 1.07 -5.72 7.51
CA ASP A 246 0.72 -5.37 8.88
C ASP A 246 0.06 -3.98 8.88
N PRO A 247 -1.19 -3.85 9.37
CA PRO A 247 -1.91 -2.59 9.40
C PRO A 247 -1.23 -1.51 10.26
N VAL A 248 -0.48 -1.89 11.31
CA VAL A 248 0.30 -0.96 12.13
C VAL A 248 1.42 -0.33 11.31
N ILE A 249 2.17 -1.15 10.57
CA ILE A 249 3.26 -0.67 9.69
C ILE A 249 2.68 0.21 8.56
N ILE A 250 1.51 -0.15 8.04
CA ILE A 250 0.79 0.67 7.06
C ILE A 250 0.43 2.04 7.65
N ALA A 251 -0.03 2.08 8.91
CA ALA A 251 -0.35 3.31 9.63
C ALA A 251 0.86 4.24 9.73
N ASP A 252 1.99 3.70 10.18
CA ASP A 252 3.23 4.48 10.32
C ASP A 252 3.74 5.00 8.98
N THR A 253 3.58 4.20 7.92
CA THR A 253 4.08 4.56 6.58
C THR A 253 3.20 5.60 5.89
N TYR A 254 1.87 5.44 5.95
CA TYR A 254 0.93 6.25 5.16
C TYR A 254 0.19 7.32 5.98
N GLY A 255 0.15 7.23 7.30
CA GLY A 255 -0.42 8.25 8.18
C GLY A 255 0.16 9.65 7.94
N PRO A 256 1.50 9.82 7.92
CA PRO A 256 2.13 11.11 7.64
C PRO A 256 1.83 11.69 6.24
N GLU A 257 1.47 10.83 5.29
CA GLU A 257 1.09 11.21 3.92
C GLU A 257 -0.35 11.73 3.82
N GLY A 258 -1.16 11.55 4.87
CA GLY A 258 -2.52 12.06 4.98
C GLY A 258 -3.61 11.02 4.78
N LEU A 259 -3.37 9.81 5.28
CA LEU A 259 -4.38 8.77 5.44
C LEU A 259 -5.37 9.13 6.55
N ASP A 260 -6.67 8.96 6.30
CA ASP A 260 -7.73 9.35 7.24
C ASP A 260 -8.16 8.19 8.15
N PHE A 261 -8.10 6.94 7.67
CA PHE A 261 -8.46 5.76 8.46
C PHE A 261 -7.70 4.48 8.06
N ILE A 262 -7.63 3.52 8.98
CA ILE A 262 -7.21 2.14 8.76
C ILE A 262 -8.21 1.19 9.39
N VAL A 263 -8.61 0.19 8.63
CA VAL A 263 -9.33 -0.96 9.15
C VAL A 263 -8.33 -2.09 9.33
N ASP A 264 -8.06 -2.46 10.56
CA ASP A 264 -7.27 -3.63 10.93
C ASP A 264 -8.16 -4.87 10.88
N GLY A 265 -7.86 -5.75 9.93
CA GLY A 265 -8.45 -7.09 9.81
C GLY A 265 -7.39 -8.18 9.91
N GLY A 266 -6.34 -7.97 10.70
CA GLY A 266 -5.21 -8.86 10.91
C GLY A 266 -4.11 -8.78 9.83
N VAL A 267 -2.97 -9.40 10.13
CA VAL A 267 -1.82 -9.49 9.23
C VAL A 267 -2.16 -10.35 8.00
N ARG A 268 -1.73 -9.91 6.82
CA ARG A 268 -1.95 -10.61 5.55
C ARG A 268 -0.71 -11.36 5.06
N VAL A 269 -0.89 -12.19 4.03
CA VAL A 269 0.21 -12.89 3.36
C VAL A 269 0.55 -12.14 2.07
N ALA A 270 1.84 -12.13 1.68
CA ALA A 270 2.36 -11.44 0.50
C ALA A 270 1.95 -12.08 -0.85
N GLU A 271 0.68 -12.47 -0.98
CA GLU A 271 0.13 -13.10 -2.17
C GLU A 271 -0.89 -12.16 -2.82
N PRO A 272 -0.49 -11.33 -3.80
CA PRO A 272 -1.40 -10.41 -4.45
C PRO A 272 -2.38 -11.16 -5.38
N SER A 273 -3.42 -10.47 -5.84
CA SER A 273 -4.38 -11.06 -6.79
C SER A 273 -3.75 -11.44 -8.13
N THR A 274 -4.31 -12.47 -8.76
CA THR A 274 -4.00 -12.80 -10.16
C THR A 274 -4.66 -11.79 -11.07
N VAL A 275 -3.86 -11.17 -11.96
CA VAL A 275 -4.33 -10.12 -12.88
C VAL A 275 -4.50 -10.73 -14.26
N VAL A 276 -5.73 -10.67 -14.80
CA VAL A 276 -6.10 -11.26 -16.08
C VAL A 276 -6.61 -10.16 -17.02
N ASP A 277 -6.01 -10.05 -18.20
CA ASP A 277 -6.50 -9.22 -19.30
C ASP A 277 -7.63 -9.95 -20.03
N MET A 278 -8.85 -9.43 -19.89
CA MET A 278 -10.05 -9.99 -20.51
C MET A 278 -10.36 -9.34 -21.87
N LYS A 279 -9.53 -8.39 -22.33
CA LYS A 279 -9.71 -7.73 -23.64
C LYS A 279 -9.16 -8.55 -24.79
N VAL A 280 -8.28 -9.50 -24.49
CA VAL A 280 -7.71 -10.44 -25.46
C VAL A 280 -8.42 -11.78 -25.33
N ILE A 281 -8.58 -12.47 -26.46
CA ILE A 281 -9.17 -13.80 -26.53
C ILE A 281 -8.11 -14.73 -27.12
N PRO A 282 -7.72 -15.82 -26.43
CA PRO A 282 -8.14 -16.18 -25.06
C PRO A 282 -7.59 -15.20 -23.98
N PRO A 283 -8.24 -15.09 -22.80
CA PRO A 283 -7.79 -14.20 -21.73
C PRO A 283 -6.35 -14.47 -21.27
N LYS A 284 -5.58 -13.40 -21.07
CA LYS A 284 -4.15 -13.48 -20.77
C LYS A 284 -3.84 -13.12 -19.33
N ILE A 285 -3.07 -13.94 -18.63
CA ILE A 285 -2.56 -13.62 -17.29
C ILE A 285 -1.41 -12.61 -17.44
N ILE A 286 -1.59 -11.40 -16.92
CA ILE A 286 -0.53 -10.38 -16.85
C ILE A 286 0.34 -10.62 -15.62
N ARG A 287 -0.26 -11.08 -14.53
CA ARG A 287 0.44 -11.38 -13.28
C ARG A 287 -0.21 -12.57 -12.61
N GLN A 288 0.56 -13.63 -12.40
CA GLN A 288 0.15 -14.74 -11.55
C GLN A 288 0.26 -14.33 -10.07
N GLY A 289 -0.81 -14.59 -9.31
CA GLY A 289 -0.90 -14.32 -7.87
C GLY A 289 -1.59 -15.48 -7.15
N LYS A 290 -2.32 -15.18 -6.07
CA LYS A 290 -3.03 -16.17 -5.23
C LYS A 290 -4.07 -16.98 -6.00
N GLY A 291 -4.71 -16.41 -7.02
CA GLY A 291 -5.70 -17.11 -7.83
C GLY A 291 -5.04 -18.07 -8.82
N PRO A 292 -5.34 -19.39 -8.81
CA PRO A 292 -4.69 -20.33 -9.72
C PRO A 292 -4.99 -20.03 -11.20
N LYS A 293 -4.07 -20.41 -12.10
CA LYS A 293 -4.30 -20.42 -13.54
C LYS A 293 -5.38 -21.44 -13.87
N LEU A 294 -6.37 -21.03 -14.65
CA LEU A 294 -7.46 -21.90 -15.13
C LEU A 294 -7.26 -22.24 -16.61
N HIS A 295 -7.88 -23.32 -17.06
CA HIS A 295 -7.73 -23.86 -18.43
C HIS A 295 -8.09 -22.88 -19.56
N TRP A 296 -8.91 -21.86 -19.28
CA TRP A 296 -9.32 -20.84 -20.24
C TRP A 296 -8.42 -19.59 -20.22
N MET A 297 -7.41 -19.56 -19.34
CA MET A 297 -6.43 -18.48 -19.21
C MET A 297 -5.08 -18.90 -19.78
N VAL A 298 -4.40 -17.95 -20.42
CA VAL A 298 -3.14 -18.20 -21.12
C VAL A 298 -2.01 -17.36 -20.50
N THR A 299 -0.83 -17.93 -20.35
CA THR A 299 0.41 -17.23 -19.95
C THR A 299 1.27 -16.90 -21.16
N GLU A 300 2.23 -15.97 -21.03
CA GLU A 300 3.13 -15.64 -22.15
C GLU A 300 3.86 -16.88 -22.71
N ASP A 301 4.27 -17.79 -21.82
CA ASP A 301 4.97 -19.03 -22.16
C ASP A 301 4.14 -20.03 -22.98
N ASP A 302 2.80 -19.98 -22.89
CA ASP A 302 1.93 -20.89 -23.65
C ASP A 302 1.87 -20.51 -25.15
N ASN A 303 2.14 -19.25 -25.48
CA ASN A 303 2.08 -18.77 -26.86
C ASN A 303 3.33 -19.16 -27.66
N GLU A 304 4.48 -19.35 -27.01
CA GLU A 304 5.72 -19.76 -27.67
C GLU A 304 5.69 -21.25 -28.04
N SER A 305 5.08 -22.11 -27.20
CA SER A 305 4.94 -23.55 -27.45
C SER A 305 3.88 -23.91 -28.51
N ALA A 306 2.95 -23.01 -28.81
CA ALA A 306 1.98 -23.19 -29.89
C ALA A 306 2.50 -22.76 -31.29
N GLN A 307 3.68 -22.14 -31.36
CA GLN A 307 4.30 -21.66 -32.60
C GLN A 307 5.54 -22.48 -33.03
N SER A 308 5.87 -23.55 -32.30
CA SER A 308 6.98 -24.48 -32.57
C SER A 308 6.51 -25.83 -33.10
#